data_AF-A0A3N6PFG0-F1
#
_entry.id   AF-A0A3N6PFG0-F1
#
_cell.length_a   1.000
_cell.length_b   1.000
_cell.length_c   1.000
_cell.angle_alpha   90.00
_cell.angle_beta   90.00
_cell.angle_gamma   90.00
#
_symmetry.space_group_name_H-M   'P 1'
#
loop_
_entity.id
_entity.type
_entity.pdbx_description
1 polymer ?
#
loop_
_entity_poly.entity_id
_entity_poly.type
_entity_poly.pdbx_seq_one_letter_code
_entity_poly.pdbx_strand_id
1 'polypeptide(L)'
;MLTLLQTSNSSAIYSLPWLEQGGILGIAIVLGFFLYLLVFSVLKSFFRRSSNEIGILTINILQTPLLILFVLIALKVLTYSLNLLEHLPLIHRLLTAGIIVVTTYLINQLFTQVIAYSLSKYAEKTEADWDDVLIPLIKNTLPILVYLIGGFLFLQTLGIDLSGLWVAFGGITFVLGFALKDILSNFFSGLVLLVDTPFKFGDVVALEDGSVAVIKSIGIRLTTLYLIESHCDLLVPNAALQSQKLINFSRPNSSYYYTIIVPIRADSDPNQAIKIIEEVILSHPDTLGDIKKKLVAIENFYRVTDQLLEDEDNLLSKKEAGRQRLIAEEKVKVKLEEIKQAITELVSKIKFMEIQGLDSGEVREIQGYYLDIVRMVGLETVSEKQKGQKSLYLQASQNMDEDTLINLLRSWYRNWQDDPDLIDIDNEVLENEWERKIDFLTKKMNKLLQQIVNANRGFSETKLDDYTEELWTWIEERFQTYASWQSPRIWMQDMSGVDVGLTNTNMAVKFFVDNIKLEQCQRGNRIRSEVHGEIVRRLRQAYFYR
;
A
#
# COMPACT_ATOMS: atom_id res chain seq x y z
N MET A 1 2.43 9.16 -88.51
CA MET A 1 2.71 8.32 -89.69
C MET A 1 4.09 7.73 -89.49
N LEU A 2 4.12 6.39 -89.32
CA LEU A 2 5.27 5.49 -89.46
C LEU A 2 6.37 5.60 -88.38
N THR A 3 6.33 4.74 -87.35
CA THR A 3 7.08 3.45 -87.32
C THR A 3 8.55 3.63 -87.69
N LEU A 4 9.43 3.85 -86.71
CA LEU A 4 10.88 3.51 -86.77
C LEU A 4 11.61 3.84 -85.45
N LEU A 5 11.07 3.47 -84.29
CA LEU A 5 11.84 3.53 -83.03
C LEU A 5 11.52 2.35 -82.12
N GLN A 6 12.01 1.17 -82.50
CA GLN A 6 12.30 0.12 -81.53
C GLN A 6 13.30 -0.87 -82.16
N THR A 7 14.24 -1.34 -81.34
CA THR A 7 15.46 -2.14 -81.63
C THR A 7 16.70 -1.26 -81.88
N SER A 8 17.84 -1.44 -81.24
CA SER A 8 18.29 -2.45 -80.28
C SER A 8 19.66 -2.01 -79.71
N ASN A 9 20.01 -2.55 -78.54
CA ASN A 9 21.33 -2.56 -77.90
C ASN A 9 21.61 -1.47 -76.86
N SER A 10 20.86 -1.53 -75.77
CA SER A 10 21.45 -1.38 -74.44
C SER A 10 22.46 -2.50 -74.19
N SER A 11 23.71 -2.13 -73.93
CA SER A 11 24.76 -3.03 -73.46
C SER A 11 24.33 -3.72 -72.16
N ALA A 12 24.10 -5.03 -72.26
CA ALA A 12 23.93 -5.92 -71.13
C ALA A 12 25.24 -5.98 -70.32
N ILE A 13 25.33 -5.15 -69.29
CA ILE A 13 26.16 -5.43 -68.12
C ILE A 13 25.27 -6.32 -67.25
N TYR A 14 25.49 -7.63 -67.31
CA TYR A 14 24.99 -8.53 -66.28
C TYR A 14 25.66 -8.13 -64.96
N SER A 15 25.01 -7.31 -64.13
CA SER A 15 25.45 -7.14 -62.76
C SER A 15 25.28 -8.49 -62.08
N LEU A 16 26.40 -9.09 -61.69
CA LEU A 16 26.43 -10.33 -60.92
C LEU A 16 25.66 -10.07 -59.61
N PRO A 17 24.47 -10.65 -59.39
CA PRO A 17 23.59 -10.27 -58.27
C PRO A 17 24.24 -10.50 -56.89
N TRP A 18 25.20 -11.43 -56.81
CA TRP A 18 25.99 -11.70 -55.60
C TRP A 18 27.03 -10.61 -55.28
N LEU A 19 27.51 -9.83 -56.26
CA LEU A 19 28.41 -8.69 -56.03
C LEU A 19 27.64 -7.51 -55.43
N GLU A 20 26.41 -7.25 -55.87
CA GLU A 20 25.56 -6.19 -55.30
C GLU A 20 25.13 -6.53 -53.86
N GLN A 21 24.71 -7.78 -53.61
CA GLN A 21 24.33 -8.23 -52.28
C GLN A 21 25.53 -8.28 -51.31
N GLY A 22 26.67 -8.82 -51.75
CA GLY A 22 27.90 -8.87 -50.95
C GLY A 22 28.46 -7.48 -50.60
N GLY A 23 28.35 -6.51 -51.53
CA GLY A 23 28.76 -5.13 -51.30
C GLY A 23 27.92 -4.42 -50.24
N ILE A 24 26.59 -4.56 -50.29
CA ILE A 24 25.67 -3.97 -49.30
C ILE A 24 25.93 -4.54 -47.91
N LEU A 25 26.14 -5.86 -47.81
CA LEU A 25 26.48 -6.53 -46.55
C LEU A 25 27.83 -6.09 -45.99
N GLY A 26 28.86 -5.96 -46.83
CA GLY A 26 30.16 -5.44 -46.42
C GLY A 26 30.07 -4.03 -45.83
N ILE A 27 29.31 -3.15 -46.47
CA ILE A 27 29.05 -1.78 -45.99
C ILE A 27 28.29 -1.82 -44.66
N ALA A 28 27.28 -2.68 -44.51
CA ALA A 28 26.53 -2.83 -43.27
C ALA A 28 27.41 -3.31 -42.09
N ILE A 29 28.36 -4.22 -42.33
CA ILE A 29 29.30 -4.70 -41.30
C ILE A 29 30.26 -3.59 -40.88
N VAL A 30 30.79 -2.81 -41.82
CA VAL A 30 31.68 -1.67 -41.53
C VAL A 30 30.94 -0.59 -40.74
N LEU A 31 29.71 -0.26 -41.14
CA LEU A 31 28.85 0.68 -40.42
C LEU A 31 28.51 0.16 -39.02
N GLY A 32 28.18 -1.12 -38.88
CA GLY A 32 27.92 -1.76 -37.58
C GLY A 32 29.12 -1.73 -36.65
N PHE A 33 30.33 -1.94 -37.17
CA PHE A 33 31.58 -1.84 -36.40
C PHE A 33 31.84 -0.41 -35.92
N PHE A 34 31.64 0.59 -36.80
CA PHE A 34 31.78 2.00 -36.43
C PHE A 34 30.74 2.44 -35.39
N LEU A 35 29.50 1.98 -35.53
CA LEU A 35 28.44 2.21 -34.56
C LEU A 35 28.77 1.56 -33.20
N TYR A 36 29.30 0.33 -33.20
CA TYR A 36 29.79 -0.32 -32.00
C TYR A 36 30.86 0.53 -31.28
N LEU A 37 31.87 1.01 -32.00
CA LEU A 37 32.93 1.86 -31.42
C LEU A 37 32.37 3.16 -30.84
N LEU A 38 31.43 3.80 -31.57
CA LEU A 38 30.77 5.03 -31.13
C LEU A 38 29.97 4.79 -29.85
N VAL A 39 29.12 3.75 -29.82
CA VAL A 39 28.26 3.44 -28.66
C VAL A 39 29.09 3.14 -27.42
N PHE A 40 30.10 2.27 -27.51
CA PHE A 40 30.95 1.94 -26.36
C PHE A 40 31.80 3.12 -25.86
N SER A 41 32.26 3.99 -26.77
CA SER A 41 32.97 5.22 -26.41
C SER A 41 32.06 6.21 -25.68
N VAL A 42 30.83 6.42 -26.17
CA VAL A 42 29.83 7.30 -25.55
C VAL A 42 29.40 6.76 -24.18
N LEU A 43 29.10 5.46 -24.08
CA LEU A 43 28.74 4.82 -22.81
C LEU A 43 29.87 4.94 -21.79
N LYS A 44 31.13 4.66 -22.18
CA LYS A 44 32.27 4.78 -21.27
C LYS A 44 32.47 6.22 -20.78
N SER A 45 32.27 7.21 -21.66
CA SER A 45 32.32 8.63 -21.31
C SER A 45 31.21 9.02 -20.32
N PHE A 46 29.97 8.56 -20.54
CA PHE A 46 28.82 8.81 -19.68
C PHE A 46 29.01 8.22 -18.28
N PHE A 47 29.40 6.95 -18.19
CA PHE A 47 29.60 6.29 -16.90
C PHE A 47 30.82 6.81 -16.14
N ARG A 48 31.88 7.27 -16.83
CA ARG A 48 33.00 7.98 -16.20
C ARG A 48 32.57 9.29 -15.55
N ARG A 49 31.60 10.00 -16.14
CA ARG A 49 31.04 11.24 -15.56
C ARG A 49 30.15 10.97 -14.34
N SER A 50 29.55 9.79 -14.26
CA SER A 50 28.59 9.40 -13.22
C SER A 50 29.24 8.81 -11.96
N SER A 51 30.57 8.62 -11.92
CA SER A 51 31.32 7.99 -10.81
C SER A 51 30.83 6.58 -10.41
N ASN A 52 30.03 5.92 -11.27
CA ASN A 52 29.44 4.62 -10.98
C ASN A 52 30.42 3.50 -11.37
N GLU A 53 31.19 3.02 -10.37
CA GLU A 53 32.20 1.97 -10.53
C GLU A 53 31.65 0.68 -11.17
N ILE A 54 30.43 0.27 -10.82
CA ILE A 54 29.79 -0.94 -11.36
C ILE A 54 29.49 -0.76 -12.84
N GLY A 55 29.05 0.44 -13.26
CA GLY A 55 28.77 0.74 -14.65
C GLY A 55 30.02 0.72 -15.54
N ILE A 56 31.15 1.24 -15.03
CA ILE A 56 32.44 1.21 -15.74
C ILE A 56 32.95 -0.23 -15.89
N LEU A 57 32.86 -1.03 -14.81
CA LEU A 57 33.25 -2.43 -14.81
C LEU A 57 32.41 -3.24 -15.80
N THR A 58 31.08 -3.03 -15.81
CA THR A 58 30.15 -3.67 -16.75
C THR A 58 30.53 -3.37 -18.21
N ILE A 59 30.83 -2.12 -18.54
CA ILE A 59 31.19 -1.72 -19.92
C ILE A 59 32.49 -2.41 -20.37
N ASN A 60 33.52 -2.43 -19.52
CA ASN A 60 34.80 -3.05 -19.88
C ASN A 60 34.66 -4.56 -20.12
N ILE A 61 33.81 -5.23 -19.34
CA ILE A 61 33.48 -6.65 -19.51
C ILE A 61 32.73 -6.89 -20.81
N LEU A 62 31.75 -6.04 -21.11
CA LEU A 62 30.85 -6.23 -22.25
C LEU A 62 31.53 -5.95 -23.60
N GLN A 63 32.54 -5.06 -23.60
CA GLN A 63 33.20 -4.58 -24.81
C GLN A 63 33.80 -5.74 -25.63
N THR A 64 34.70 -6.53 -25.04
CA THR A 64 35.48 -7.53 -25.81
C THR A 64 34.62 -8.70 -26.35
N PRO A 65 33.71 -9.33 -25.58
CA PRO A 65 32.94 -10.47 -26.08
C PRO A 65 31.87 -10.05 -27.09
N LEU A 66 31.28 -8.87 -26.94
CA LEU A 66 30.31 -8.38 -27.94
C LEU A 66 30.97 -8.06 -29.28
N LEU A 67 32.21 -7.58 -29.30
CA LEU A 67 32.96 -7.41 -30.55
C LEU A 67 33.17 -8.77 -31.22
N ILE A 68 33.60 -9.78 -30.46
CA ILE A 68 33.80 -11.14 -30.97
C ILE A 68 32.47 -11.71 -31.49
N LEU A 69 31.37 -11.55 -30.76
CA LEU A 69 30.03 -11.97 -31.19
C LEU A 69 29.61 -11.25 -32.48
N PHE A 70 29.80 -9.93 -32.54
CA PHE A 70 29.51 -9.14 -33.74
C PHE A 70 30.28 -9.67 -34.96
N VAL A 71 31.58 -9.94 -34.81
CA VAL A 71 32.42 -10.50 -35.87
C VAL A 71 31.95 -11.91 -36.28
N LEU A 72 31.67 -12.79 -35.32
CA LEU A 72 31.21 -14.16 -35.61
C LEU A 72 29.84 -14.18 -36.29
N ILE A 73 28.91 -13.32 -35.85
CA ILE A 73 27.58 -13.17 -36.46
C ILE A 73 27.71 -12.57 -37.86
N ALA A 74 28.50 -11.51 -38.03
CA ALA A 74 28.76 -10.89 -39.33
C ALA A 74 29.35 -11.90 -40.31
N LEU A 75 30.33 -12.71 -39.88
CA LEU A 75 30.92 -13.77 -40.67
C LEU A 75 29.90 -14.87 -41.03
N LYS A 76 29.05 -15.26 -40.08
CA LYS A 76 27.97 -16.25 -40.32
C LYS A 76 26.91 -15.73 -41.31
N VAL A 77 26.51 -14.46 -41.20
CA VAL A 77 25.55 -13.83 -42.12
C VAL A 77 26.17 -13.71 -43.51
N LEU A 78 27.42 -13.25 -43.62
CA LEU A 78 28.13 -13.10 -44.90
C LEU A 78 28.25 -14.43 -45.64
N THR A 79 28.61 -15.50 -44.92
CA THR A 79 28.77 -16.83 -45.49
C THR A 79 27.43 -17.48 -45.89
N TYR A 80 26.33 -17.16 -45.20
CA TYR A 80 24.98 -17.54 -45.60
C TYR A 80 24.51 -16.76 -46.84
N SER A 81 24.69 -15.45 -46.87
CA SER A 81 24.24 -14.59 -47.98
C SER A 81 24.95 -14.87 -49.30
N LEU A 82 26.22 -15.26 -49.24
CA LEU A 82 27.01 -15.60 -50.44
C LEU A 82 26.79 -17.05 -50.88
N ASN A 83 25.90 -17.80 -50.21
CA ASN A 83 25.63 -19.22 -50.39
C ASN A 83 26.89 -20.11 -50.39
N LEU A 84 27.99 -19.62 -49.80
CA LEU A 84 29.30 -20.30 -49.77
C LEU A 84 29.28 -21.57 -48.91
N LEU A 85 28.34 -21.65 -47.97
CA LEU A 85 28.24 -22.71 -46.95
C LEU A 85 27.33 -23.87 -47.31
N GLU A 86 26.56 -23.81 -48.41
CA GLU A 86 25.76 -24.96 -48.89
C GLU A 86 26.63 -26.20 -49.14
N HIS A 87 27.94 -26.03 -49.30
CA HIS A 87 28.90 -27.11 -49.52
C HIS A 87 29.82 -27.41 -48.32
N LEU A 88 29.76 -26.65 -47.22
CA LEU A 88 30.66 -26.80 -46.06
C LEU A 88 29.91 -26.70 -44.71
N PRO A 89 29.11 -27.72 -44.32
CA PRO A 89 28.31 -27.70 -43.09
C PRO A 89 29.15 -27.60 -41.80
N LEU A 90 30.42 -28.00 -41.86
CA LEU A 90 31.35 -27.96 -40.73
C LEU A 90 31.66 -26.52 -40.29
N ILE A 91 31.83 -25.60 -41.23
CA ILE A 91 32.10 -24.18 -40.92
C ILE A 91 30.88 -23.53 -40.26
N HIS A 92 29.67 -23.83 -40.75
CA HIS A 92 28.44 -23.33 -40.13
C HIS A 92 28.29 -23.78 -38.67
N ARG A 93 28.61 -25.05 -38.39
CA ARG A 93 28.59 -25.61 -37.02
C ARG A 93 29.65 -24.94 -36.14
N LEU A 94 30.87 -24.77 -36.63
CA LEU A 94 31.96 -24.11 -35.89
C LEU A 94 31.66 -22.65 -35.56
N LEU A 95 31.08 -21.89 -36.49
CA LEU A 95 30.67 -20.49 -36.22
C LEU A 95 29.57 -20.43 -35.15
N THR A 96 28.60 -21.35 -35.22
CA THR A 96 27.53 -21.43 -34.22
C THR A 96 28.07 -21.84 -32.84
N ALA A 97 28.98 -22.80 -32.80
CA ALA A 97 29.68 -23.23 -31.59
C ALA A 97 30.49 -22.08 -30.98
N GLY A 98 31.21 -21.30 -31.80
CA GLY A 98 31.95 -20.11 -31.37
C GLY A 98 31.04 -19.05 -30.75
N ILE A 99 29.87 -18.79 -31.35
CA ILE A 99 28.87 -17.86 -30.80
C ILE A 99 28.38 -18.33 -29.43
N ILE A 100 28.07 -19.62 -29.27
CA ILE A 100 27.63 -20.19 -27.99
C ILE A 100 28.71 -20.06 -26.91
N VAL A 101 29.97 -20.36 -27.23
CA VAL A 101 31.09 -20.25 -26.28
C VAL A 101 31.26 -18.81 -25.81
N VAL A 102 31.28 -17.84 -26.73
CA VAL A 102 31.47 -16.43 -26.38
C VAL A 102 30.26 -15.90 -25.61
N THR A 103 29.05 -16.35 -25.94
CA THR A 103 27.83 -15.98 -25.21
C THR A 103 27.83 -16.57 -23.80
N THR A 104 28.22 -17.83 -23.65
CA THR A 104 28.36 -18.50 -22.33
C THR A 104 29.38 -17.79 -21.47
N TYR A 105 30.55 -17.45 -22.04
CA TYR A 105 31.57 -16.67 -21.35
C TYR A 105 31.05 -15.28 -20.92
N LEU A 106 30.36 -14.57 -21.82
CA LEU A 106 29.77 -13.27 -21.53
C LEU A 106 28.76 -13.33 -20.39
N ILE A 107 27.83 -14.29 -20.44
CA ILE A 107 26.83 -14.51 -19.39
C ILE A 107 27.54 -14.76 -18.05
N ASN A 108 28.52 -15.67 -18.02
CA ASN A 108 29.25 -15.97 -16.79
C ASN A 108 30.01 -14.75 -16.24
N GLN A 109 30.66 -13.97 -17.10
CA GLN A 109 31.39 -12.77 -16.69
C GLN A 109 30.45 -11.71 -16.10
N LEU A 110 29.27 -11.52 -16.70
CA LEU A 110 28.25 -10.62 -16.17
C LEU A 110 27.73 -11.09 -14.79
N PHE A 111 27.45 -12.38 -14.64
CA PHE A 111 27.00 -12.91 -13.35
C PHE A 111 28.06 -12.78 -12.25
N THR A 112 29.30 -13.17 -12.53
CA THR A 112 30.37 -13.22 -11.52
C THR A 112 30.96 -11.86 -11.18
N GLN A 113 31.10 -10.97 -12.17
CA GLN A 113 31.81 -9.70 -11.98
C GLN A 113 30.88 -8.51 -11.83
N VAL A 114 29.64 -8.58 -12.33
CA VAL A 114 28.66 -7.48 -12.19
C VAL A 114 27.66 -7.80 -11.10
N ILE A 115 26.94 -8.91 -11.22
CA ILE A 115 25.85 -9.26 -10.30
C ILE A 115 26.39 -9.61 -8.92
N ALA A 116 27.34 -10.54 -8.82
CA ALA A 116 27.89 -10.94 -7.52
C ALA A 116 28.67 -9.81 -6.83
N TYR A 117 29.40 -8.99 -7.59
CA TYR A 117 30.09 -7.80 -7.05
C TYR A 117 29.11 -6.70 -6.60
N SER A 118 28.03 -6.47 -7.36
CA SER A 118 26.98 -5.52 -6.97
C SER A 118 26.25 -5.99 -5.71
N LEU A 119 26.00 -7.29 -5.60
CA LEU A 119 25.43 -7.90 -4.41
C LEU A 119 26.35 -7.72 -3.21
N SER A 120 27.66 -8.03 -3.33
CA SER A 120 28.62 -7.88 -2.24
C SER A 120 28.78 -6.43 -1.76
N LYS A 121 28.75 -5.47 -2.69
CA LYS A 121 28.83 -4.04 -2.35
C LYS A 121 27.55 -3.49 -1.70
N TYR A 122 26.40 -4.11 -1.98
CA TYR A 122 25.12 -3.74 -1.35
C TYR A 122 25.02 -4.34 0.05
N ALA A 123 25.38 -5.62 0.15
CA ALA A 123 25.59 -6.40 1.36
C ALA A 123 26.44 -5.68 2.42
N GLU A 124 27.64 -5.21 2.06
CA GLU A 124 28.55 -4.44 2.95
C GLU A 124 27.93 -3.16 3.55
N LYS A 125 26.82 -2.65 3.00
CA LYS A 125 26.13 -1.45 3.48
C LYS A 125 24.92 -1.77 4.38
N THR A 126 24.64 -3.04 4.58
CA THR A 126 23.49 -3.54 5.35
C THR A 126 23.99 -4.48 6.45
N GLU A 127 23.34 -4.50 7.61
CA GLU A 127 23.59 -5.49 8.68
C GLU A 127 23.00 -6.88 8.29
N ALA A 128 23.21 -7.31 7.06
CA ALA A 128 22.58 -8.51 6.53
C ALA A 128 23.48 -9.74 6.75
N ASP A 129 23.10 -10.63 7.66
CA ASP A 129 23.78 -11.92 7.94
C ASP A 129 23.76 -12.92 6.76
N TRP A 130 23.19 -12.55 5.61
CA TRP A 130 23.07 -13.40 4.43
C TRP A 130 24.33 -13.40 3.56
N ASP A 131 25.26 -12.49 3.82
CA ASP A 131 26.45 -12.23 2.99
C ASP A 131 27.42 -13.41 2.96
N ASP A 132 27.59 -14.07 4.10
CA ASP A 132 28.53 -15.18 4.26
C ASP A 132 28.06 -16.47 3.56
N VAL A 133 26.77 -16.57 3.22
CA VAL A 133 26.17 -17.79 2.65
C VAL A 133 25.69 -17.58 1.21
N LEU A 134 24.93 -16.52 0.92
CA LEU A 134 24.35 -16.30 -0.41
C LEU A 134 25.38 -15.88 -1.46
N ILE A 135 26.34 -15.01 -1.09
CA ILE A 135 27.33 -14.50 -2.04
C ILE A 135 28.27 -15.63 -2.51
N PRO A 136 28.85 -16.46 -1.64
CA PRO A 136 29.66 -17.60 -2.07
C PRO A 136 28.84 -18.61 -2.87
N LEU A 137 27.58 -18.85 -2.51
CA LEU A 137 26.71 -19.77 -3.23
C LEU A 137 26.48 -19.29 -4.67
N ILE A 138 26.13 -18.02 -4.89
CA ILE A 138 25.93 -17.44 -6.22
C ILE A 138 27.25 -17.43 -7.01
N LYS A 139 28.35 -16.99 -6.40
CA LYS A 139 29.65 -16.85 -7.06
C LYS A 139 30.26 -18.18 -7.48
N ASN A 140 30.01 -19.26 -6.73
CA ASN A 140 30.61 -20.57 -7.00
C ASN A 140 29.66 -21.52 -7.73
N THR A 141 28.36 -21.50 -7.43
CA THR A 141 27.40 -22.48 -7.98
C THR A 141 26.86 -22.05 -9.35
N LEU A 142 26.56 -20.76 -9.51
CA LEU A 142 25.93 -20.26 -10.74
C LEU A 142 26.84 -20.38 -11.98
N PRO A 143 28.16 -20.11 -11.92
CA PRO A 143 29.06 -20.35 -13.05
C PRO A 143 29.07 -21.79 -13.52
N ILE A 144 29.03 -22.75 -12.59
CA ILE A 144 29.00 -24.17 -12.91
C ILE A 144 27.76 -24.49 -13.74
N LEU A 145 26.59 -23.98 -13.34
CA LEU A 145 25.35 -24.16 -14.10
C LEU A 145 25.41 -23.50 -15.49
N VAL A 146 25.93 -22.28 -15.59
CA VAL A 146 26.07 -21.56 -16.87
C VAL A 146 26.99 -22.33 -17.81
N TYR A 147 28.14 -22.82 -17.33
CA TYR A 147 29.06 -23.61 -18.14
C TYR A 147 28.52 -24.98 -18.51
N LEU A 148 27.76 -25.64 -17.63
CA LEU A 148 27.08 -26.90 -17.96
C LEU A 148 26.07 -26.70 -19.10
N ILE A 149 25.21 -25.67 -19.01
CA ILE A 149 24.24 -25.34 -20.05
C ILE A 149 24.94 -24.95 -21.35
N GLY A 150 25.96 -24.08 -21.28
CA GLY A 150 26.72 -23.64 -22.46
C GLY A 150 27.48 -24.79 -23.13
N GLY A 151 28.09 -25.68 -22.35
CA GLY A 151 28.76 -26.88 -22.84
C GLY A 151 27.78 -27.86 -23.50
N PHE A 152 26.59 -28.00 -22.94
CA PHE A 152 25.51 -28.79 -23.54
C PHE A 152 25.10 -28.23 -24.92
N LEU A 153 24.81 -26.93 -24.99
CA LEU A 153 24.46 -26.26 -26.24
C LEU A 153 25.59 -26.36 -27.27
N PHE A 154 26.85 -26.26 -26.84
CA PHE A 154 28.02 -26.45 -27.69
C PHE A 154 28.07 -27.87 -28.29
N LEU A 155 27.93 -28.92 -27.47
CA LEU A 155 27.95 -30.31 -27.93
C LEU A 155 26.80 -30.59 -28.92
N GLN A 156 25.62 -30.01 -28.69
CA GLN A 156 24.49 -30.12 -29.61
C GLN A 156 24.82 -29.54 -30.99
N THR A 157 25.55 -28.42 -31.07
CA THR A 157 25.97 -27.86 -32.37
C THR A 157 26.96 -28.72 -33.15
N LEU A 158 27.69 -29.61 -32.46
CA LEU A 158 28.58 -30.58 -33.10
C LEU A 158 27.80 -31.76 -33.70
N GLY A 159 26.50 -31.86 -33.45
CA GLY A 159 25.64 -32.95 -33.93
C GLY A 159 25.61 -34.15 -33.01
N ILE A 160 26.01 -34.00 -31.75
CA ILE A 160 25.87 -35.04 -30.73
C ILE A 160 24.40 -35.04 -30.28
N ASP A 161 23.75 -36.20 -30.33
CA ASP A 161 22.39 -36.34 -29.84
C ASP A 161 22.39 -36.39 -28.31
N LEU A 162 21.81 -35.35 -27.71
CA LEU A 162 21.67 -35.21 -26.27
C LEU A 162 20.20 -35.30 -25.83
N SER A 163 19.32 -35.84 -26.68
CA SER A 163 17.88 -35.96 -26.39
C SER A 163 17.62 -36.76 -25.10
N GLY A 164 18.41 -37.82 -24.84
CA GLY A 164 18.31 -38.58 -23.59
C GLY A 164 18.70 -37.77 -22.34
N LEU A 165 19.64 -36.83 -22.46
CA LEU A 165 20.01 -35.94 -21.37
C LEU A 165 18.95 -34.85 -21.13
N TRP A 166 18.26 -34.36 -22.16
CA TRP A 166 17.13 -33.44 -21.99
C TRP A 166 16.03 -34.05 -21.13
N VAL A 167 15.72 -35.34 -21.30
CA VAL A 167 14.76 -36.06 -20.46
C VAL A 167 15.23 -36.10 -19.00
N ALA A 168 16.52 -36.39 -18.76
CA ALA A 168 17.09 -36.39 -17.42
C ALA A 168 17.05 -35.00 -16.77
N PHE A 169 17.41 -33.94 -17.50
CA PHE A 169 17.31 -32.56 -17.02
C PHE A 169 15.87 -32.13 -16.73
N GLY A 170 14.91 -32.57 -17.55
CA GLY A 170 13.48 -32.35 -17.28
C GLY A 170 13.05 -32.97 -15.95
N GLY A 171 13.48 -34.20 -15.67
CA GLY A 171 13.23 -34.87 -14.39
C GLY A 171 13.86 -34.16 -13.19
N ILE A 172 15.14 -33.77 -13.30
CA ILE A 172 15.84 -33.00 -12.25
C ILE A 172 15.15 -31.66 -11.99
N THR A 173 14.77 -30.95 -13.06
CA THR A 173 14.07 -29.66 -12.96
C THR A 173 12.73 -29.81 -12.27
N PHE A 174 11.97 -30.87 -12.57
CA PHE A 174 10.73 -31.18 -11.88
C PHE A 174 10.96 -31.39 -10.38
N VAL A 175 11.88 -32.29 -9.99
CA VAL A 175 12.18 -32.57 -8.58
C VAL A 175 12.64 -31.30 -7.84
N LEU A 176 13.50 -30.50 -8.47
CA LEU A 176 13.96 -29.23 -7.89
C LEU A 176 12.82 -28.23 -7.75
N GLY A 177 11.94 -28.12 -8.75
CA GLY A 177 10.74 -27.28 -8.69
C GLY A 177 9.80 -27.68 -7.54
N PHE A 178 9.61 -28.99 -7.32
CA PHE A 178 8.87 -29.49 -6.17
C PHE A 178 9.55 -29.16 -4.84
N ALA A 179 10.88 -29.28 -4.76
CA ALA A 179 11.63 -28.93 -3.56
C ALA A 179 11.58 -27.42 -3.24
N LEU A 180 11.49 -26.56 -4.26
CA LEU A 180 11.42 -25.10 -4.12
C LEU A 180 9.98 -24.56 -4.02
N LYS A 181 8.97 -25.42 -4.14
CA LYS A 181 7.54 -25.03 -4.19
C LYS A 181 7.17 -24.08 -3.05
N ASP A 182 7.54 -24.41 -1.82
CA ASP A 182 7.13 -23.63 -0.63
C ASP A 182 7.84 -22.26 -0.57
N ILE A 183 9.08 -22.18 -1.05
CA ILE A 183 9.83 -20.90 -1.10
C ILE A 183 9.16 -19.98 -2.12
N LEU A 184 8.88 -20.49 -3.32
CA LEU A 184 8.19 -19.76 -4.38
C LEU A 184 6.79 -19.33 -3.93
N SER A 185 6.04 -20.22 -3.29
CA SER A 185 4.72 -19.92 -2.76
C SER A 185 4.76 -18.74 -1.79
N ASN A 186 5.66 -18.76 -0.80
CA ASN A 186 5.76 -17.65 0.16
C ASN A 186 6.19 -16.34 -0.47
N PHE A 187 7.08 -16.38 -1.48
CA PHE A 187 7.50 -15.19 -2.22
C PHE A 187 6.33 -14.56 -2.97
N PHE A 188 5.59 -15.34 -3.76
CA PHE A 188 4.44 -14.84 -4.51
C PHE A 188 3.31 -14.41 -3.58
N SER A 189 3.06 -15.13 -2.49
CA SER A 189 2.11 -14.70 -1.45
C SER A 189 2.52 -13.36 -0.83
N GLY A 190 3.80 -13.14 -0.57
CA GLY A 190 4.31 -11.86 -0.10
C GLY A 190 4.04 -10.71 -1.08
N LEU A 191 4.30 -10.94 -2.38
CA LEU A 191 3.98 -9.95 -3.42
C LEU A 191 2.48 -9.65 -3.49
N VAL A 192 1.62 -10.67 -3.41
CA VAL A 192 0.17 -10.48 -3.43
C VAL A 192 -0.29 -9.68 -2.20
N LEU A 193 0.23 -9.99 -1.00
CA LEU A 193 -0.07 -9.22 0.22
C LEU A 193 0.32 -7.73 0.10
N LEU A 194 1.41 -7.43 -0.60
CA LEU A 194 1.85 -6.05 -0.87
C LEU A 194 0.96 -5.32 -1.90
N VAL A 195 0.41 -6.05 -2.88
CA VAL A 195 -0.46 -5.47 -3.91
C VAL A 195 -1.88 -5.27 -3.39
N ASP A 196 -2.48 -6.30 -2.80
CA ASP A 196 -3.86 -6.27 -2.34
C ASP A 196 -4.00 -5.49 -1.02
N THR A 197 -2.93 -5.42 -0.22
CA THR A 197 -2.87 -4.72 1.09
C THR A 197 -4.07 -5.00 2.02
N PRO A 198 -4.42 -6.28 2.27
CA PRO A 198 -5.57 -6.65 3.12
C PRO A 198 -5.45 -6.08 4.55
N PHE A 199 -4.21 -5.88 5.00
CA PHE A 199 -3.84 -5.22 6.25
C PHE A 199 -2.62 -4.33 6.02
N LYS A 200 -2.38 -3.39 6.94
CA LYS A 200 -1.23 -2.47 6.92
C LYS A 200 -0.43 -2.61 8.21
N PHE A 201 0.80 -2.10 8.19
CA PHE A 201 1.58 -1.89 9.41
C PHE A 201 0.73 -1.18 10.48
N GLY A 202 0.73 -1.72 11.69
CA GLY A 202 -0.05 -1.20 12.81
C GLY A 202 -1.56 -1.50 12.78
N ASP A 203 -2.04 -2.34 11.86
CA ASP A 203 -3.41 -2.88 11.96
C ASP A 203 -3.47 -3.96 13.06
N VAL A 204 -4.55 -3.94 13.83
CA VAL A 204 -4.92 -4.97 14.81
C VAL A 204 -5.79 -6.00 14.11
N VAL A 205 -5.35 -7.26 14.13
CA VAL A 205 -6.02 -8.38 13.46
C VAL A 205 -6.25 -9.53 14.44
N ALA A 206 -7.35 -10.24 14.26
CA ALA A 206 -7.57 -11.54 14.89
C ALA A 206 -7.25 -12.66 13.90
N LEU A 207 -6.45 -13.62 14.37
CA LEU A 207 -6.09 -14.85 13.69
C LEU A 207 -7.20 -15.89 13.82
N GLU A 208 -7.11 -16.96 13.04
CA GLU A 208 -8.12 -18.04 13.00
C GLU A 208 -8.27 -18.78 14.34
N ASP A 209 -7.19 -18.85 15.12
CA ASP A 209 -7.17 -19.43 16.47
C ASP A 209 -7.77 -18.50 17.55
N GLY A 210 -8.19 -17.29 17.17
CA GLY A 210 -8.73 -16.26 18.06
C GLY A 210 -7.68 -15.32 18.66
N SER A 211 -6.39 -15.57 18.42
CA SER A 211 -5.31 -14.72 18.92
C SER A 211 -5.38 -13.32 18.29
N VAL A 212 -5.26 -12.28 19.11
CA VAL A 212 -5.21 -10.88 18.63
C VAL A 212 -3.77 -10.42 18.51
N ALA A 213 -3.41 -9.90 17.34
CA ALA A 213 -2.06 -9.45 17.04
C ALA A 213 -2.01 -8.13 16.27
N VAL A 214 -0.88 -7.44 16.35
CA VAL A 214 -0.59 -6.21 15.59
C VAL A 214 0.38 -6.53 14.45
N ILE A 215 0.10 -6.03 13.24
CA ILE A 215 1.03 -6.18 12.11
C ILE A 215 2.30 -5.34 12.34
N LYS A 216 3.46 -6.00 12.52
CA LYS A 216 4.77 -5.34 12.69
C LYS A 216 5.55 -5.17 11.39
N SER A 217 5.57 -6.18 10.52
CA SER A 217 6.27 -6.04 9.24
C SER A 217 5.79 -7.09 8.24
N ILE A 218 5.80 -6.72 6.96
CA ILE A 218 5.52 -7.64 5.85
C ILE A 218 6.83 -7.81 5.10
N GLY A 219 7.52 -8.93 5.35
CA GLY A 219 8.72 -9.30 4.64
C GLY A 219 8.42 -10.07 3.34
N ILE A 220 9.48 -10.38 2.60
CA ILE A 220 9.37 -11.09 1.30
C ILE A 220 8.80 -12.51 1.48
N ARG A 221 9.17 -13.21 2.56
CA ARG A 221 8.73 -14.59 2.86
C ARG A 221 7.84 -14.69 4.10
N LEU A 222 8.10 -13.86 5.10
CA LEU A 222 7.48 -13.92 6.42
C LEU A 222 6.79 -12.59 6.71
N THR A 223 5.65 -12.65 7.39
CA THR A 223 5.00 -11.52 8.04
C THR A 223 5.21 -11.65 9.54
N THR A 224 5.64 -10.57 10.18
CA THR A 224 5.85 -10.50 11.63
C THR A 224 4.62 -9.88 12.27
N LEU A 225 4.04 -10.61 13.22
CA LEU A 225 2.89 -10.21 14.01
C LEU A 225 3.32 -10.08 15.47
N TYR A 226 2.80 -9.09 16.18
CA TYR A 226 3.01 -8.95 17.62
C TYR A 226 1.78 -9.45 18.38
N LEU A 227 1.90 -10.53 19.13
CA LEU A 227 0.83 -11.07 19.95
C LEU A 227 0.65 -10.18 21.20
N ILE A 228 -0.51 -9.53 21.30
CA ILE A 228 -0.78 -8.54 22.35
C ILE A 228 -0.78 -9.18 23.74
N GLU A 229 -1.38 -10.38 23.87
CA GLU A 229 -1.52 -11.07 25.16
C GLU A 229 -0.22 -11.71 25.65
N SER A 230 0.60 -12.23 24.73
CA SER A 230 1.84 -12.96 25.07
C SER A 230 3.09 -12.09 24.99
N HIS A 231 2.96 -10.84 24.52
CA HIS A 231 4.05 -9.88 24.33
C HIS A 231 5.24 -10.43 23.52
N CYS A 232 4.97 -11.22 22.48
CA CYS A 232 6.00 -11.85 21.66
C CYS A 232 5.73 -11.71 20.15
N ASP A 233 6.78 -11.91 19.34
CA ASP A 233 6.67 -11.88 17.89
C ASP A 233 6.32 -13.26 17.32
N LEU A 234 5.25 -13.31 16.54
CA LEU A 234 4.81 -14.46 15.77
C LEU A 234 5.22 -14.26 14.31
N LEU A 235 6.11 -15.13 13.83
CA LEU A 235 6.60 -15.13 12.45
C LEU A 235 5.78 -16.09 11.60
N VAL A 236 4.97 -15.57 10.68
CA VAL A 236 4.07 -16.37 9.86
C VAL A 236 4.54 -16.38 8.39
N PRO A 237 4.71 -17.55 7.76
CA PRO A 237 4.91 -17.63 6.32
C PRO A 237 3.79 -16.96 5.54
N ASN A 238 4.13 -16.13 4.55
CA ASN A 238 3.15 -15.36 3.79
C ASN A 238 2.09 -16.25 3.12
N ALA A 239 2.47 -17.44 2.65
CA ALA A 239 1.53 -18.40 2.07
C ALA A 239 0.55 -18.98 3.10
N ALA A 240 1.00 -19.20 4.34
CA ALA A 240 0.13 -19.63 5.43
C ALA A 240 -0.82 -18.49 5.83
N LEU A 241 -0.31 -17.26 5.96
CA LEU A 241 -1.12 -16.11 6.33
C LEU A 241 -2.20 -15.77 5.28
N GLN A 242 -1.86 -15.90 3.99
CA GLN A 242 -2.80 -15.65 2.89
C GLN A 242 -3.94 -16.69 2.84
N SER A 243 -3.69 -17.91 3.28
CA SER A 243 -4.70 -18.99 3.24
C SER A 243 -5.61 -19.01 4.48
N GLN A 244 -5.27 -18.26 5.53
CA GLN A 244 -6.05 -18.16 6.75
C GLN A 244 -7.10 -17.04 6.68
N LYS A 245 -8.21 -17.24 7.41
CA LYS A 245 -9.19 -16.16 7.61
C LYS A 245 -8.64 -15.16 8.64
N LEU A 246 -8.55 -13.89 8.24
CA LEU A 246 -8.14 -12.80 9.10
C LEU A 246 -9.28 -11.82 9.31
N ILE A 247 -9.51 -11.40 10.56
CA ILE A 247 -10.47 -10.35 10.89
C ILE A 247 -9.68 -9.09 11.26
N ASN A 248 -9.77 -8.05 10.44
CA ASN A 248 -9.10 -6.78 10.71
C ASN A 248 -10.00 -5.89 11.57
N PHE A 249 -9.63 -5.71 12.85
CA PHE A 249 -10.38 -4.87 13.78
C PHE A 249 -10.12 -3.37 13.59
N SER A 250 -9.07 -3.01 12.84
CA SER A 250 -8.71 -1.62 12.56
C SER A 250 -9.39 -1.04 11.32
N ARG A 251 -10.33 -1.77 10.71
CA ARG A 251 -11.07 -1.33 9.52
C ARG A 251 -12.58 -1.55 9.72
N PRO A 252 -13.44 -0.62 9.23
CA PRO A 252 -13.11 0.56 8.42
C PRO A 252 -12.45 1.72 9.21
N ASN A 253 -12.61 1.74 10.54
CA ASN A 253 -11.95 2.64 11.47
C ASN A 253 -11.39 1.85 12.67
N SER A 254 -10.75 2.54 13.60
CA SER A 254 -10.14 1.94 14.80
C SER A 254 -11.15 1.67 15.94
N SER A 255 -12.44 1.88 15.71
CA SER A 255 -13.46 1.62 16.72
C SER A 255 -13.89 0.15 16.70
N TYR A 256 -14.07 -0.46 17.88
CA TYR A 256 -14.43 -1.87 18.00
C TYR A 256 -15.46 -2.09 19.09
N TYR A 257 -16.34 -3.08 18.90
CA TYR A 257 -17.36 -3.39 19.89
C TYR A 257 -16.92 -4.52 20.83
N TYR A 258 -17.29 -4.39 22.09
CA TYR A 258 -17.18 -5.43 23.09
C TYR A 258 -18.57 -5.90 23.50
N THR A 259 -18.65 -7.15 23.94
CA THR A 259 -19.86 -7.72 24.55
C THR A 259 -19.52 -8.22 25.93
N ILE A 260 -20.29 -7.81 26.93
CA ILE A 260 -20.21 -8.30 28.31
C ILE A 260 -21.55 -8.95 28.69
N ILE A 261 -21.48 -9.95 29.56
CA ILE A 261 -22.65 -10.65 30.08
C ILE A 261 -22.77 -10.30 31.55
N VAL A 262 -23.91 -9.72 31.92
CA VAL A 262 -24.18 -9.27 33.29
C VAL A 262 -25.37 -10.04 33.83
N PRO A 263 -25.18 -10.86 34.88
CA PRO A 263 -26.30 -11.50 35.54
C PRO A 263 -27.08 -10.46 36.36
N ILE A 264 -28.40 -10.44 36.21
CA ILE A 264 -29.33 -9.67 37.03
C ILE A 264 -30.23 -10.64 37.78
N ARG A 265 -30.82 -10.23 38.90
CA ARG A 265 -31.79 -11.10 39.59
C ARG A 265 -33.07 -11.27 38.77
N ALA A 266 -33.70 -12.43 38.85
CA ALA A 266 -34.91 -12.76 38.11
C ALA A 266 -36.14 -11.94 38.53
N ASP A 267 -36.16 -11.42 39.76
CA ASP A 267 -37.26 -10.62 40.33
C ASP A 267 -37.15 -9.11 40.03
N SER A 268 -36.11 -8.70 39.32
CA SER A 268 -35.80 -7.31 39.03
C SER A 268 -36.52 -6.77 37.78
N ASP A 269 -36.87 -5.48 37.75
CA ASP A 269 -37.43 -4.83 36.54
C ASP A 269 -36.35 -4.71 35.44
N PRO A 270 -36.46 -5.45 34.33
CA PRO A 270 -35.46 -5.42 33.27
C PRO A 270 -35.33 -4.03 32.63
N ASN A 271 -36.39 -3.22 32.60
CA ASN A 271 -36.32 -1.88 32.02
C ASN A 271 -35.48 -0.93 32.86
N GLN A 272 -35.55 -1.06 34.18
CA GLN A 272 -34.72 -0.29 35.10
C GLN A 272 -33.25 -0.70 35.01
N ALA A 273 -32.98 -2.01 34.92
CA ALA A 273 -31.62 -2.51 34.69
C ALA A 273 -31.02 -2.01 33.37
N ILE A 274 -31.79 -2.04 32.27
CA ILE A 274 -31.37 -1.51 30.97
C ILE A 274 -30.99 -0.03 31.07
N LYS A 275 -31.81 0.79 31.74
CA LYS A 275 -31.52 2.23 31.92
C LYS A 275 -30.23 2.47 32.70
N ILE A 276 -30.02 1.74 33.79
CA ILE A 276 -28.79 1.84 34.59
C ILE A 276 -27.57 1.47 33.74
N ILE A 277 -27.65 0.35 33.00
CA ILE A 277 -26.57 -0.11 32.14
C ILE A 277 -26.28 0.90 31.02
N GLU A 278 -27.31 1.43 30.35
CA GLU A 278 -27.17 2.43 29.30
C GLU A 278 -26.51 3.72 29.83
N GLU A 279 -26.94 4.19 31.00
CA GLU A 279 -26.36 5.36 31.66
C GLU A 279 -24.88 5.17 31.98
N VAL A 280 -24.49 4.01 32.54
CA VAL A 280 -23.07 3.70 32.81
C VAL A 280 -22.24 3.74 31.53
N ILE A 281 -22.70 3.10 30.47
CA ILE A 281 -21.97 3.07 29.20
C ILE A 281 -21.84 4.47 28.61
N LEU A 282 -22.92 5.26 28.60
CA LEU A 282 -22.90 6.64 28.08
C LEU A 282 -22.05 7.59 28.95
N SER A 283 -21.95 7.32 30.25
CA SER A 283 -21.12 8.12 31.17
C SER A 283 -19.62 7.86 31.06
N HIS A 284 -19.22 6.74 30.46
CA HIS A 284 -17.80 6.43 30.25
C HIS A 284 -17.27 7.26 29.08
N PRO A 285 -16.19 8.06 29.22
CA PRO A 285 -15.73 8.93 28.15
C PRO A 285 -15.34 8.17 26.88
N ASP A 286 -14.63 7.05 27.00
CA ASP A 286 -14.00 6.31 25.87
C ASP A 286 -14.92 5.32 25.13
N THR A 287 -16.19 5.25 25.50
CA THR A 287 -17.20 4.51 24.74
C THR A 287 -17.74 5.37 23.60
N LEU A 288 -18.33 4.77 22.57
CA LEU A 288 -19.07 5.54 21.56
C LEU A 288 -20.55 5.64 21.92
N GLY A 289 -21.15 6.78 21.56
CA GLY A 289 -22.56 7.07 21.82
C GLY A 289 -22.94 8.46 21.31
N ASP A 290 -24.23 8.80 21.38
CA ASP A 290 -24.70 10.13 21.02
C ASP A 290 -24.08 11.19 21.94
N ILE A 291 -23.31 12.12 21.36
CA ILE A 291 -22.50 13.09 22.11
C ILE A 291 -23.35 13.88 23.12
N LYS A 292 -24.55 14.32 22.73
CA LYS A 292 -25.43 15.10 23.62
C LYS A 292 -25.90 14.27 24.81
N LYS A 293 -26.31 13.03 24.58
CA LYS A 293 -26.66 12.10 25.67
C LYS A 293 -25.47 11.81 26.57
N LYS A 294 -24.28 11.63 26.00
CA LYS A 294 -23.05 11.37 26.75
C LYS A 294 -22.66 12.53 27.66
N LEU A 295 -22.70 13.77 27.16
CA LEU A 295 -22.39 14.96 27.96
C LEU A 295 -23.30 15.03 29.20
N VAL A 296 -24.61 14.80 29.02
CA VAL A 296 -25.57 14.74 30.14
C VAL A 296 -25.28 13.57 31.09
N ALA A 297 -24.97 12.38 30.55
CA ALA A 297 -24.67 11.20 31.36
C ALA A 297 -23.39 11.36 32.19
N ILE A 298 -22.34 11.96 31.61
CA ILE A 298 -21.08 12.28 32.31
C ILE A 298 -21.35 13.25 33.45
N GLU A 299 -22.07 14.34 33.21
CA GLU A 299 -22.40 15.31 34.26
C GLU A 299 -23.19 14.66 35.41
N ASN A 300 -24.18 13.82 35.10
CA ASN A 300 -24.98 13.11 36.09
C ASN A 300 -24.18 12.08 36.89
N PHE A 301 -23.36 11.27 36.21
CA PHE A 301 -22.58 10.20 36.82
C PHE A 301 -21.59 10.72 37.85
N TYR A 302 -20.86 11.79 37.51
CA TYR A 302 -19.85 12.35 38.39
C TYR A 302 -20.42 13.27 39.46
N ARG A 303 -21.59 13.92 39.26
CA ARG A 303 -22.27 14.65 40.34
C ARG A 303 -22.58 13.76 41.56
N VAL A 304 -22.87 12.48 41.32
CA VAL A 304 -23.12 11.47 42.38
C VAL A 304 -21.81 10.98 43.00
N THR A 305 -20.71 10.99 42.23
CA THR A 305 -19.39 10.50 42.65
C THR A 305 -18.62 11.57 43.46
N ASP A 306 -18.77 12.85 43.10
CA ASP A 306 -18.23 14.03 43.81
C ASP A 306 -18.72 14.12 45.27
N GLN A 307 -19.84 13.46 45.62
CA GLN A 307 -20.36 13.42 46.99
C GLN A 307 -19.75 12.31 47.85
N LEU A 308 -18.98 11.39 47.27
CA LEU A 308 -18.54 10.14 47.91
C LEU A 308 -17.02 9.94 47.93
N LEU A 309 -16.23 10.72 47.17
CA LEU A 309 -14.78 10.56 47.04
C LEU A 309 -14.09 11.93 47.15
N GLU A 310 -13.59 12.26 48.35
CA GLU A 310 -12.83 13.49 48.63
C GLU A 310 -11.35 13.43 48.17
N ASP A 311 -10.86 12.32 47.57
CA ASP A 311 -9.41 12.05 47.45
C ASP A 311 -8.94 11.39 46.13
N GLU A 312 -9.56 11.65 44.97
CA GLU A 312 -9.04 11.13 43.68
C GLU A 312 -8.94 12.20 42.58
N ASP A 313 -7.87 13.01 42.62
CA ASP A 313 -7.49 13.98 41.57
C ASP A 313 -7.48 13.35 40.15
N ASN A 314 -7.13 12.07 40.05
CA ASN A 314 -7.04 11.35 38.77
C ASN A 314 -8.42 11.10 38.12
N LEU A 315 -9.46 10.85 38.91
CA LEU A 315 -10.81 10.57 38.40
C LEU A 315 -11.46 11.85 37.85
N LEU A 316 -11.23 12.98 38.52
CA LEU A 316 -11.64 14.32 38.09
C LEU A 316 -10.91 14.74 36.80
N SER A 317 -9.63 14.41 36.69
CA SER A 317 -8.83 14.67 35.47
C SER A 317 -9.39 13.90 34.26
N LYS A 318 -9.66 12.60 34.40
CA LYS A 318 -10.21 11.76 33.31
C LYS A 318 -11.60 12.23 32.86
N LYS A 319 -12.45 12.64 33.80
CA LYS A 319 -13.77 13.23 33.51
C LYS A 319 -13.62 14.49 32.66
N GLU A 320 -12.80 15.44 33.10
CA GLU A 320 -12.70 16.73 32.42
C GLU A 320 -12.04 16.57 31.05
N ALA A 321 -10.98 15.76 30.94
CA ALA A 321 -10.37 15.42 29.66
C ALA A 321 -11.38 14.81 28.68
N GLY A 322 -12.12 13.79 29.11
CA GLY A 322 -13.16 13.16 28.30
C GLY A 322 -14.29 14.11 27.89
N ARG A 323 -14.70 15.02 28.78
CA ARG A 323 -15.71 16.04 28.51
C ARG A 323 -15.22 17.06 27.47
N GLN A 324 -14.01 17.60 27.63
CA GLN A 324 -13.43 18.54 26.68
C GLN A 324 -13.21 17.90 25.30
N ARG A 325 -12.83 16.62 25.28
CA ARG A 325 -12.76 15.83 24.04
C ARG A 325 -14.11 15.75 23.34
N LEU A 326 -15.19 15.40 24.04
CA LEU A 326 -16.53 15.29 23.45
C LEU A 326 -17.07 16.64 22.95
N ILE A 327 -16.78 17.74 23.66
CA ILE A 327 -17.15 19.10 23.21
C ILE A 327 -16.43 19.46 21.92
N ALA A 328 -15.12 19.18 21.84
CA ALA A 328 -14.36 19.41 20.61
C ALA A 328 -14.85 18.50 19.46
N GLU A 329 -15.23 17.27 19.76
CA GLU A 329 -15.84 16.35 18.78
C GLU A 329 -17.17 16.89 18.25
N GLU A 330 -18.02 17.46 19.12
CA GLU A 330 -19.28 18.08 18.70
C GLU A 330 -19.04 19.24 17.74
N LYS A 331 -18.03 20.08 17.99
CA LYS A 331 -17.65 21.17 17.07
C LYS A 331 -17.22 20.65 15.71
N VAL A 332 -16.37 19.61 15.69
CA VAL A 332 -15.95 18.95 14.43
C VAL A 332 -17.17 18.42 13.68
N LYS A 333 -18.09 17.76 14.37
CA LYS A 333 -19.31 17.21 13.77
C LYS A 333 -20.20 18.30 13.17
N VAL A 334 -20.42 19.40 13.89
CA VAL A 334 -21.18 20.55 13.37
C VAL A 334 -20.52 21.10 12.11
N LYS A 335 -19.19 21.27 12.11
CA LYS A 335 -18.44 21.75 10.95
C LYS A 335 -18.53 20.82 9.75
N LEU A 336 -18.49 19.50 9.97
CA LEU A 336 -18.66 18.52 8.91
C LEU A 336 -20.05 18.60 8.27
N GLU A 337 -21.11 18.85 9.06
CA GLU A 337 -22.47 19.05 8.52
C GLU A 337 -22.61 20.36 7.74
N GLU A 338 -21.97 21.46 8.20
CA GLU A 338 -21.90 22.71 7.41
C GLU A 338 -21.24 22.48 6.05
N ILE A 339 -20.11 21.76 6.03
CA ILE A 339 -19.38 21.41 4.82
C ILE A 339 -20.21 20.48 3.92
N LYS A 340 -20.93 19.50 4.50
CA LYS A 340 -21.86 18.63 3.78
C LYS A 340 -22.89 19.43 3.01
N GLN A 341 -23.51 20.38 3.69
CA GLN A 341 -24.53 21.24 3.08
C GLN A 341 -23.92 22.05 1.93
N ALA A 342 -22.78 22.70 2.15
CA ALA A 342 -22.10 23.49 1.13
C ALA A 342 -21.69 22.65 -0.10
N ILE A 343 -21.19 21.43 0.11
CA ILE A 343 -20.85 20.51 -0.99
C ILE A 343 -22.11 20.04 -1.73
N THR A 344 -23.19 19.72 -1.02
CA THR A 344 -24.47 19.29 -1.64
C THR A 344 -25.06 20.40 -2.51
N GLU A 345 -24.97 21.65 -2.06
CA GLU A 345 -25.36 22.83 -2.83
C GLU A 345 -24.46 23.00 -4.07
N LEU A 346 -23.15 22.81 -3.94
CA LEU A 346 -22.20 22.85 -5.05
C LEU A 346 -22.53 21.77 -6.11
N VAL A 347 -22.73 20.52 -5.69
CA VAL A 347 -23.12 19.41 -6.58
C VAL A 347 -24.39 19.75 -7.36
N SER A 348 -25.39 20.29 -6.68
CA SER A 348 -26.67 20.68 -7.31
C SER A 348 -26.48 21.77 -8.37
N LYS A 349 -25.60 22.75 -8.11
CA LYS A 349 -25.26 23.81 -9.08
C LYS A 349 -24.48 23.27 -10.27
N ILE A 350 -23.47 22.42 -10.02
CA ILE A 350 -22.68 21.77 -11.08
C ILE A 350 -23.59 20.96 -12.00
N LYS A 351 -24.48 20.13 -11.44
CA LYS A 351 -25.46 19.35 -12.21
C LYS A 351 -26.31 20.19 -13.14
N PHE A 352 -26.74 21.37 -12.68
CA PHE A 352 -27.55 22.27 -13.49
C PHE A 352 -26.74 22.92 -14.63
N MET A 353 -25.52 23.39 -14.34
CA MET A 353 -24.64 24.05 -15.32
C MET A 353 -24.10 23.06 -16.37
N GLU A 354 -23.76 21.84 -15.97
CA GLU A 354 -23.24 20.82 -16.90
C GLU A 354 -24.26 20.38 -17.96
N ILE A 355 -25.57 20.50 -17.72
CA ILE A 355 -26.61 20.20 -18.71
C ILE A 355 -26.47 21.09 -19.96
N GLN A 356 -26.03 22.34 -19.78
CA GLN A 356 -25.91 23.34 -20.85
C GLN A 356 -24.49 23.39 -21.44
N GLY A 357 -23.52 22.74 -20.77
CA GLY A 357 -22.10 22.78 -21.09
C GLY A 357 -21.41 23.96 -20.40
N LEU A 358 -20.32 23.66 -19.69
CA LEU A 358 -19.64 24.62 -18.81
C LEU A 358 -18.90 25.72 -19.58
N ASP A 359 -19.36 26.96 -19.45
CA ASP A 359 -18.65 28.13 -19.97
C ASP A 359 -17.57 28.66 -19.01
N SER A 360 -16.74 29.61 -19.47
CA SER A 360 -15.65 30.17 -18.65
C SER A 360 -16.11 31.01 -17.45
N GLY A 361 -17.34 31.54 -17.48
CA GLY A 361 -17.98 32.27 -16.40
C GLY A 361 -18.54 31.32 -15.34
N GLU A 362 -19.27 30.28 -15.76
CA GLU A 362 -19.80 29.22 -14.89
C GLU A 362 -18.68 28.49 -14.15
N VAL A 363 -17.58 28.16 -14.85
CA VAL A 363 -16.39 27.57 -14.20
C VAL A 363 -15.83 28.50 -13.11
N ARG A 364 -15.84 29.81 -13.32
CA ARG A 364 -15.38 30.78 -12.32
C ARG A 364 -16.34 30.87 -11.13
N GLU A 365 -17.64 30.72 -11.38
CA GLU A 365 -18.65 30.67 -10.32
C GLU A 365 -18.51 29.41 -9.46
N ILE A 366 -18.38 28.23 -10.09
CA ILE A 366 -18.11 26.95 -9.43
C ILE A 366 -16.82 27.04 -8.62
N GLN A 367 -15.75 27.61 -9.20
CA GLN A 367 -14.51 27.83 -8.49
C GLN A 367 -14.69 28.72 -7.26
N GLY A 368 -15.53 29.78 -7.34
CA GLY A 368 -15.86 30.63 -6.21
C GLY A 368 -16.48 29.86 -5.05
N TYR A 369 -17.57 29.12 -5.31
CA TYR A 369 -18.22 28.30 -4.29
C TYR A 369 -17.28 27.24 -3.70
N TYR A 370 -16.48 26.60 -4.55
CA TYR A 370 -15.50 25.63 -4.10
C TYR A 370 -14.43 26.25 -3.21
N LEU A 371 -13.95 27.46 -3.52
CA LEU A 371 -12.98 28.17 -2.69
C LEU A 371 -13.56 28.59 -1.34
N ASP A 372 -14.87 28.83 -1.24
CA ASP A 372 -15.52 29.07 0.05
C ASP A 372 -15.55 27.80 0.91
N ILE A 373 -15.80 26.62 0.31
CA ILE A 373 -15.67 25.33 1.00
C ILE A 373 -14.23 25.08 1.45
N VAL A 374 -13.24 25.37 0.59
CA VAL A 374 -11.81 25.27 0.90
C VAL A 374 -11.45 26.12 2.14
N ARG A 375 -12.02 27.32 2.28
CA ARG A 375 -11.85 28.16 3.47
C ARG A 375 -12.50 27.57 4.72
N MET A 376 -13.70 27.00 4.61
CA MET A 376 -14.36 26.31 5.73
C MET A 376 -13.50 25.13 6.24
N VAL A 377 -12.82 24.44 5.34
CA VAL A 377 -11.90 23.34 5.69
C VAL A 377 -10.63 23.86 6.39
N GLY A 378 -10.15 25.06 6.07
CA GLY A 378 -8.91 25.64 6.61
C GLY A 378 -7.73 25.59 5.63
N LEU A 379 -8.01 25.54 4.33
CA LEU A 379 -7.01 25.51 3.26
C LEU A 379 -6.89 26.89 2.59
N GLU A 380 -5.69 27.24 2.15
CA GLU A 380 -5.39 28.46 1.40
C GLU A 380 -4.88 28.16 0.01
N THR A 381 -5.17 29.06 -0.93
CA THR A 381 -4.62 28.99 -2.29
C THR A 381 -3.24 29.62 -2.33
N VAL A 382 -2.26 28.83 -2.74
CA VAL A 382 -0.89 29.27 -2.99
C VAL A 382 -0.62 29.19 -4.49
N SER A 383 0.02 30.23 -5.03
CA SER A 383 0.47 30.25 -6.41
C SER A 383 1.96 29.97 -6.47
N GLU A 384 2.34 28.88 -7.13
CA GLU A 384 3.75 28.59 -7.43
C GLU A 384 3.99 28.71 -8.93
N LYS A 385 5.10 29.35 -9.29
CA LYS A 385 5.59 29.42 -10.66
C LYS A 385 6.56 28.27 -10.89
N GLN A 386 6.12 27.20 -11.55
CA GLN A 386 7.01 26.17 -12.07
C GLN A 386 7.11 26.29 -13.60
N LYS A 387 8.34 26.38 -14.11
CA LYS A 387 8.66 26.41 -15.56
C LYS A 387 7.83 27.42 -16.39
N GLY A 388 7.53 28.60 -15.84
CA GLY A 388 6.79 29.65 -16.55
C GLY A 388 5.26 29.51 -16.54
N GLN A 389 4.71 28.40 -16.02
CA GLN A 389 3.28 28.26 -15.74
C GLN A 389 3.00 28.59 -14.26
N LYS A 390 1.97 29.42 -14.02
CA LYS A 390 1.42 29.60 -12.67
C LYS A 390 0.50 28.42 -12.38
N SER A 391 0.88 27.59 -11.42
CA SER A 391 0.00 26.55 -10.87
C SER A 391 -0.63 27.05 -9.57
N LEU A 392 -1.90 26.71 -9.37
CA LEU A 392 -2.70 27.06 -8.20
C LEU A 392 -2.87 25.78 -7.38
N TYR A 393 -2.43 25.77 -6.13
CA TYR A 393 -2.57 24.62 -5.24
C TYR A 393 -3.07 25.07 -3.86
N LEU A 394 -3.55 24.10 -3.10
CA LEU A 394 -4.08 24.25 -1.75
C LEU A 394 -3.07 23.75 -0.74
N GLN A 395 -2.91 24.50 0.34
CA GLN A 395 -2.11 24.12 1.50
C GLN A 395 -2.87 24.46 2.78
N ALA A 396 -2.70 23.66 3.84
CA ALA A 396 -3.26 23.98 5.15
C ALA A 396 -2.66 25.29 5.68
N SER A 397 -3.53 26.25 6.02
CA SER A 397 -3.10 27.53 6.57
C SER A 397 -2.62 27.37 8.01
N GLN A 398 -1.57 28.12 8.36
CA GLN A 398 -1.11 28.23 9.75
C GLN A 398 -1.81 29.37 10.52
N ASN A 399 -2.47 30.31 9.83
CA ASN A 399 -2.98 31.56 10.39
C ASN A 399 -4.50 31.76 10.20
N MET A 400 -5.25 30.70 9.86
CA MET A 400 -6.70 30.76 9.70
C MET A 400 -7.45 30.70 11.04
N ASP A 401 -8.74 31.06 10.99
CA ASP A 401 -9.67 31.05 12.11
C ASP A 401 -9.70 29.70 12.85
N GLU A 402 -9.92 29.74 14.16
CA GLU A 402 -9.97 28.55 15.03
C GLU A 402 -11.15 27.64 14.66
N ASP A 403 -12.20 28.19 14.03
CA ASP A 403 -13.41 27.47 13.62
C ASP A 403 -13.28 26.69 12.28
N THR A 404 -12.09 26.60 11.70
CA THR A 404 -11.88 25.79 10.49
C THR A 404 -11.81 24.30 10.80
N LEU A 405 -12.26 23.42 9.89
CA LEU A 405 -12.28 21.97 10.12
C LEU A 405 -10.92 21.41 10.56
N ILE A 406 -9.83 21.81 9.88
CA ILE A 406 -8.48 21.35 10.22
C ILE A 406 -8.08 21.79 11.63
N ASN A 407 -8.35 23.04 12.02
CA ASN A 407 -8.01 23.54 13.36
C ASN A 407 -8.89 22.88 14.44
N LEU A 408 -10.17 22.65 14.17
CA LEU A 408 -11.07 21.91 15.06
C LEU A 408 -10.61 20.46 15.24
N LEU A 409 -10.20 19.78 14.17
CA LEU A 409 -9.64 18.42 14.25
C LEU A 409 -8.34 18.39 15.08
N ARG A 410 -7.45 19.38 14.88
CA ARG A 410 -6.22 19.53 15.65
C ARG A 410 -6.48 19.79 17.13
N SER A 411 -7.41 20.68 17.44
CA SER A 411 -7.85 20.90 18.82
C SER A 411 -8.46 19.63 19.40
N TRP A 412 -9.28 18.92 18.64
CA TRP A 412 -9.93 17.70 19.10
C TRP A 412 -8.92 16.60 19.43
N TYR A 413 -8.00 16.23 18.52
CA TYR A 413 -7.01 15.19 18.84
C TYR A 413 -5.97 15.66 19.88
N ARG A 414 -5.71 16.96 20.03
CA ARG A 414 -4.87 17.49 21.13
C ARG A 414 -5.55 17.31 22.49
N ASN A 415 -6.87 17.47 22.57
CA ASN A 415 -7.61 17.19 23.81
C ASN A 415 -7.54 15.71 24.24
N TRP A 416 -7.11 14.80 23.36
CA TRP A 416 -6.80 13.42 23.77
C TRP A 416 -5.52 13.35 24.60
N GLN A 417 -4.56 14.25 24.39
CA GLN A 417 -3.28 14.25 25.11
C GLN A 417 -3.46 14.52 26.62
N ASP A 418 -4.60 15.09 27.00
CA ASP A 418 -4.99 15.33 28.39
C ASP A 418 -5.60 14.06 29.06
N ASP A 419 -5.82 12.98 28.30
CA ASP A 419 -6.33 11.70 28.82
C ASP A 419 -5.23 11.01 29.67
N PRO A 420 -5.44 10.86 31.00
CA PRO A 420 -4.42 10.32 31.90
C PRO A 420 -4.11 8.84 31.65
N ASP A 421 -4.96 8.12 30.90
CA ASP A 421 -4.75 6.71 30.57
C ASP A 421 -3.83 6.51 29.35
N LEU A 422 -3.58 7.56 28.55
CA LEU A 422 -2.72 7.46 27.36
C LEU A 422 -1.24 7.44 27.73
N ILE A 423 -0.47 6.68 26.94
CA ILE A 423 0.99 6.65 27.04
C ILE A 423 1.64 7.61 26.02
N ASP A 424 2.88 8.02 26.25
CA ASP A 424 3.58 8.99 25.38
C ASP A 424 3.58 8.60 23.89
N ILE A 425 3.69 7.30 23.59
CA ILE A 425 3.69 6.77 22.23
C ILE A 425 2.33 6.99 21.54
N ASP A 426 1.22 6.98 22.29
CA ASP A 426 -0.12 7.16 21.74
C ASP A 426 -0.31 8.58 21.17
N ASN A 427 0.37 9.57 21.73
CA ASN A 427 0.34 10.94 21.21
C ASN A 427 0.89 11.01 19.79
N GLU A 428 2.01 10.32 19.54
CA GLU A 428 2.60 10.21 18.20
C GLU A 428 1.68 9.42 17.24
N VAL A 429 1.05 8.35 17.72
CA VAL A 429 0.10 7.55 16.92
C VAL A 429 -1.10 8.39 16.48
N LEU A 430 -1.70 9.15 17.42
CA LEU A 430 -2.86 10.01 17.16
C LEU A 430 -2.51 11.14 16.19
N GLU A 431 -1.42 11.88 16.45
CA GLU A 431 -0.99 12.98 15.59
C GLU A 431 -0.69 12.49 14.16
N ASN A 432 0.09 11.42 14.03
CA ASN A 432 0.43 10.87 12.72
C ASN A 432 -0.79 10.35 11.95
N GLU A 433 -1.77 9.73 12.63
CA GLU A 433 -2.99 9.26 11.99
C GLU A 433 -3.81 10.43 11.41
N TRP A 434 -4.03 11.47 12.21
CA TRP A 434 -4.89 12.59 11.84
C TRP A 434 -4.23 13.55 10.86
N GLU A 435 -2.95 13.89 11.02
CA GLU A 435 -2.23 14.72 10.05
C GLU A 435 -2.11 14.01 8.69
N ARG A 436 -1.97 12.67 8.67
CA ARG A 436 -2.04 11.90 7.43
C ARG A 436 -3.41 11.96 6.76
N LYS A 437 -4.51 11.90 7.53
CA LYS A 437 -5.87 12.09 6.99
C LYS A 437 -6.05 13.50 6.42
N ILE A 438 -5.53 14.52 7.09
CA ILE A 438 -5.55 15.93 6.64
C ILE A 438 -4.74 16.11 5.35
N ASP A 439 -3.57 15.47 5.23
CA ASP A 439 -2.77 15.50 3.99
C ASP A 439 -3.52 14.83 2.82
N PHE A 440 -4.17 13.69 3.05
CA PHE A 440 -5.01 13.05 2.04
C PHE A 440 -6.20 13.91 1.62
N LEU A 441 -6.87 14.56 2.58
CA LEU A 441 -7.94 15.52 2.32
C LEU A 441 -7.42 16.65 1.42
N THR A 442 -6.29 17.25 1.78
CA THR A 442 -5.62 18.32 1.02
C THR A 442 -5.31 17.88 -0.41
N LYS A 443 -4.77 16.67 -0.60
CA LYS A 443 -4.47 16.11 -1.93
C LYS A 443 -5.73 15.88 -2.76
N LYS A 444 -6.80 15.36 -2.17
CA LYS A 444 -8.09 15.14 -2.86
C LYS A 444 -8.76 16.46 -3.23
N MET A 445 -8.78 17.44 -2.34
CA MET A 445 -9.29 18.79 -2.62
C MET A 445 -8.46 19.50 -3.69
N ASN A 446 -7.13 19.31 -3.69
CA ASN A 446 -6.27 19.79 -4.78
C ASN A 446 -6.63 19.15 -6.13
N LYS A 447 -6.85 17.84 -6.15
CA LYS A 447 -7.26 17.13 -7.37
C LYS A 447 -8.57 17.70 -7.91
N LEU A 448 -9.57 17.91 -7.06
CA LEU A 448 -10.84 18.50 -7.46
C LEU A 448 -10.67 19.94 -7.97
N LEU A 449 -9.85 20.77 -7.32
CA LEU A 449 -9.53 22.12 -7.80
C LEU A 449 -8.97 22.09 -9.24
N GLN A 450 -8.05 21.17 -9.53
CA GLN A 450 -7.49 21.02 -10.87
C GLN A 450 -8.54 20.57 -11.89
N GLN A 451 -9.50 19.72 -11.50
CA GLN A 451 -10.60 19.34 -12.39
C GLN A 451 -11.52 20.53 -12.68
N ILE A 452 -11.88 21.31 -11.66
CA ILE A 452 -12.70 22.53 -11.82
C ILE A 452 -12.01 23.52 -12.78
N VAL A 453 -10.72 23.82 -12.55
CA VAL A 453 -9.96 24.79 -13.35
C VAL A 453 -9.84 24.37 -14.82
N ASN A 454 -9.83 23.07 -15.11
CA ASN A 454 -9.69 22.53 -16.46
C ASN A 454 -11.02 22.08 -17.09
N ALA A 455 -12.16 22.26 -16.41
CA ALA A 455 -13.45 21.70 -16.83
C ALA A 455 -13.89 22.17 -18.23
N ASN A 456 -13.66 23.43 -18.58
CA ASN A 456 -14.01 23.98 -19.90
C ASN A 456 -13.07 23.55 -21.05
N ARG A 457 -12.01 22.79 -20.77
CA ARG A 457 -11.03 22.36 -21.79
C ARG A 457 -11.35 21.00 -22.42
N GLY A 458 -12.42 20.32 -21.99
CA GLY A 458 -12.93 19.10 -22.63
C GLY A 458 -12.06 17.85 -22.44
N PHE A 459 -11.21 17.80 -21.41
CA PHE A 459 -10.24 16.71 -21.19
C PHE A 459 -10.69 15.62 -20.21
N SER A 460 -11.86 15.73 -19.58
CA SER A 460 -12.32 14.75 -18.57
C SER A 460 -13.48 13.89 -19.11
N GLU A 461 -13.33 12.56 -19.07
CA GLU A 461 -14.40 11.60 -19.38
C GLU A 461 -15.45 11.51 -18.25
N THR A 462 -15.08 11.91 -17.02
CA THR A 462 -15.95 11.92 -15.83
C THR A 462 -16.50 13.33 -15.57
N LYS A 463 -17.75 13.40 -15.13
CA LYS A 463 -18.42 14.66 -14.80
C LYS A 463 -17.90 15.24 -13.48
N LEU A 464 -18.02 16.56 -13.34
CA LEU A 464 -17.48 17.29 -12.19
C LEU A 464 -18.32 17.06 -10.92
N ASP A 465 -19.62 16.81 -11.08
CA ASP A 465 -20.52 16.45 -9.98
C ASP A 465 -20.11 15.11 -9.35
N ASP A 466 -19.81 14.09 -10.16
CA ASP A 466 -19.34 12.77 -9.71
C ASP A 466 -18.08 12.89 -8.84
N TYR A 467 -17.09 13.69 -9.26
CA TYR A 467 -15.88 13.93 -8.47
C TYR A 467 -16.16 14.62 -7.13
N THR A 468 -17.16 15.51 -7.12
CA THR A 468 -17.54 16.26 -5.93
C THR A 468 -18.30 15.37 -4.94
N GLU A 469 -19.19 14.49 -5.44
CA GLU A 469 -19.86 13.47 -4.63
C GLU A 469 -18.87 12.45 -4.07
N GLU A 470 -17.93 11.94 -4.88
CA GLU A 470 -16.88 11.01 -4.44
C GLU A 470 -16.02 11.63 -3.32
N LEU A 471 -15.71 12.93 -3.43
CA LEU A 471 -15.00 13.64 -2.38
C LEU A 471 -15.79 13.65 -1.07
N TRP A 472 -17.09 13.96 -1.12
CA TRP A 472 -17.91 13.97 0.09
C TRP A 472 -18.04 12.57 0.71
N THR A 473 -18.35 11.54 -0.08
CA THR A 473 -18.43 10.16 0.43
C THR A 473 -17.14 9.77 1.13
N TRP A 474 -15.98 10.13 0.55
CA TRP A 474 -14.70 9.87 1.18
C TRP A 474 -14.49 10.66 2.48
N ILE A 475 -14.91 11.93 2.55
CA ILE A 475 -14.83 12.73 3.78
C ILE A 475 -15.71 12.11 4.87
N GLU A 476 -16.96 11.79 4.54
CA GLU A 476 -17.93 11.20 5.46
C GLU A 476 -17.40 9.89 6.05
N GLU A 477 -16.88 8.98 5.23
CA GLU A 477 -16.32 7.70 5.70
C GLU A 477 -15.07 7.85 6.58
N ARG A 478 -14.25 8.90 6.38
CA ARG A 478 -12.92 9.03 7.02
C ARG A 478 -12.91 9.91 8.26
N PHE A 479 -13.82 10.88 8.33
CA PHE A 479 -13.90 11.87 9.41
C PHE A 479 -15.15 11.70 10.29
N GLN A 480 -16.07 10.78 9.95
CA GLN A 480 -17.15 10.41 10.86
C GLN A 480 -16.59 9.81 12.15
N THR A 481 -16.86 10.47 13.27
CA THR A 481 -16.43 10.05 14.60
C THR A 481 -17.42 9.08 15.26
N TYR A 482 -18.70 9.24 14.97
CA TYR A 482 -19.79 8.44 15.52
C TYR A 482 -20.93 8.19 14.53
N ALA A 483 -21.39 6.94 14.46
CA ALA A 483 -22.58 6.53 13.72
C ALA A 483 -23.67 6.01 14.67
N SER A 484 -24.94 6.31 14.37
CA SER A 484 -26.09 5.98 15.25
C SER A 484 -26.18 4.49 15.62
N TRP A 485 -25.78 3.60 14.72
CA TRP A 485 -25.78 2.14 14.94
C TRP A 485 -24.73 1.66 15.96
N GLN A 486 -23.75 2.50 16.31
CA GLN A 486 -22.73 2.27 17.34
C GLN A 486 -23.24 2.59 18.76
N SER A 487 -24.49 3.04 18.92
CA SER A 487 -25.13 3.18 20.23
C SER A 487 -25.07 1.85 21.01
N PRO A 488 -24.95 1.91 22.35
CA PRO A 488 -25.03 0.73 23.20
C PRO A 488 -26.32 -0.08 22.96
N ARG A 489 -26.21 -1.40 22.92
CA ARG A 489 -27.34 -2.31 22.77
C ARG A 489 -27.36 -3.30 23.93
N ILE A 490 -28.52 -3.43 24.56
CA ILE A 490 -28.72 -4.29 25.72
C ILE A 490 -29.91 -5.19 25.41
N TRP A 491 -29.75 -6.50 25.58
CA TRP A 491 -30.82 -7.47 25.38
C TRP A 491 -30.71 -8.62 26.37
N MET A 492 -31.83 -9.28 26.65
CA MET A 492 -31.83 -10.51 27.46
C MET A 492 -31.28 -11.66 26.64
N GLN A 493 -30.34 -12.42 27.21
CA GLN A 493 -29.79 -13.61 26.59
C GLN A 493 -30.54 -14.84 27.12
N ASP A 494 -31.35 -15.47 26.26
CA ASP A 494 -32.14 -16.64 26.64
C ASP A 494 -31.22 -17.87 26.77
N MET A 495 -31.26 -18.54 27.93
CA MET A 495 -30.48 -19.76 28.14
C MET A 495 -31.31 -20.96 27.71
N SER A 496 -31.00 -21.50 26.54
CA SER A 496 -31.45 -22.84 26.12
C SER A 496 -30.70 -23.89 26.96
N GLY A 497 -31.18 -24.11 28.18
CA GLY A 497 -30.57 -24.98 29.16
C GLY A 497 -31.25 -24.76 30.50
N VAL A 498 -32.49 -25.20 30.59
CA VAL A 498 -33.28 -25.20 31.82
C VAL A 498 -32.60 -26.12 32.83
N ASP A 499 -31.83 -25.55 33.75
CA ASP A 499 -31.70 -26.08 35.11
C ASP A 499 -32.61 -25.24 36.01
N VAL A 500 -33.68 -25.89 36.45
CA VAL A 500 -34.71 -25.34 37.34
C VAL A 500 -34.04 -25.02 38.68
N GLY A 501 -33.62 -23.76 38.86
CA GLY A 501 -33.01 -23.28 40.10
C GLY A 501 -32.26 -21.95 40.02
N LEU A 502 -32.01 -21.39 38.83
CA LEU A 502 -31.25 -20.14 38.69
C LEU A 502 -32.10 -18.91 39.04
N THR A 503 -31.69 -18.19 40.09
CA THR A 503 -32.30 -16.94 40.57
C THR A 503 -31.94 -15.70 39.74
N ASN A 504 -31.18 -15.87 38.65
CA ASN A 504 -30.61 -14.77 37.88
C ASN A 504 -30.87 -14.93 36.38
N THR A 505 -31.18 -13.83 35.71
CA THR A 505 -31.32 -13.68 34.25
C THR A 505 -30.07 -13.02 33.69
N ASN A 506 -29.57 -13.45 32.53
CA ASN A 506 -28.39 -12.83 31.93
C ASN A 506 -28.78 -11.74 30.93
N MET A 507 -28.17 -10.55 31.07
CA MET A 507 -28.24 -9.47 30.08
C MET A 507 -26.93 -9.39 29.30
N ALA A 508 -27.04 -9.45 27.99
CA ALA A 508 -25.93 -9.19 27.08
C ALA A 508 -25.89 -7.69 26.75
N VAL A 509 -24.71 -7.10 26.90
CA VAL A 509 -24.49 -5.67 26.72
C VAL A 509 -23.39 -5.50 25.68
N LYS A 510 -23.73 -4.86 24.56
CA LYS A 510 -22.80 -4.52 23.49
C LYS A 510 -22.58 -3.02 23.45
N PHE A 511 -21.33 -2.59 23.45
CA PHE A 511 -20.93 -1.19 23.32
C PHE A 511 -19.66 -1.07 22.50
N PHE A 512 -19.43 0.10 21.91
CA PHE A 512 -18.24 0.39 21.11
C PHE A 512 -17.23 1.18 21.92
N VAL A 513 -15.96 0.90 21.67
CA VAL A 513 -14.80 1.64 22.13
C VAL A 513 -14.27 2.48 20.97
N ASP A 514 -13.80 3.67 21.28
CA ASP A 514 -13.34 4.69 20.34
C ASP A 514 -12.17 4.27 19.42
N ASN A 515 -11.01 3.93 19.98
CA ASN A 515 -9.80 3.58 19.26
C ASN A 515 -9.04 2.45 19.96
N ILE A 516 -9.13 1.23 19.44
CA ILE A 516 -8.47 0.06 20.04
C ILE A 516 -6.96 0.00 19.83
N LYS A 517 -6.35 0.92 19.07
CA LYS A 517 -4.90 0.90 18.84
C LYS A 517 -4.10 1.51 19.99
N LEU A 518 -4.74 2.38 20.77
CA LEU A 518 -4.12 3.11 21.87
C LEU A 518 -3.83 2.20 23.06
N GLU A 519 -2.98 2.67 23.96
CA GLU A 519 -2.55 1.96 25.17
C GLU A 519 -1.93 0.61 24.82
N GLN A 520 -1.11 0.56 23.75
CA GLN A 520 -0.55 -0.67 23.18
C GLN A 520 -1.62 -1.74 22.87
N CYS A 521 -2.76 -1.28 22.36
CA CYS A 521 -3.93 -2.11 22.08
C CYS A 521 -4.63 -2.72 23.31
N GLN A 522 -4.36 -2.21 24.52
CA GLN A 522 -5.04 -2.64 25.75
C GLN A 522 -6.27 -1.81 26.12
N ARG A 523 -6.46 -0.64 25.49
CA ARG A 523 -7.57 0.29 25.77
C ARG A 523 -8.92 -0.41 25.82
N GLY A 524 -9.21 -1.28 24.85
CA GLY A 524 -10.46 -2.02 24.83
C GLY A 524 -10.64 -3.00 25.99
N ASN A 525 -9.57 -3.66 26.45
CA ASN A 525 -9.62 -4.55 27.61
C ASN A 525 -9.82 -3.76 28.91
N ARG A 526 -9.16 -2.62 29.05
CA ARG A 526 -9.32 -1.69 30.18
C ARG A 526 -10.76 -1.19 30.27
N ILE A 527 -11.26 -0.57 29.19
CA ILE A 527 -12.62 -0.02 29.15
C ILE A 527 -13.66 -1.11 29.39
N ARG A 528 -13.48 -2.30 28.81
CA ARG A 528 -14.37 -3.43 29.07
C ARG A 528 -14.45 -3.79 30.56
N SER A 529 -13.31 -3.75 31.25
CA SER A 529 -13.22 -4.06 32.67
C SER A 529 -13.83 -2.95 33.54
N GLU A 530 -13.55 -1.68 33.22
CA GLU A 530 -14.13 -0.50 33.90
C GLU A 530 -15.65 -0.47 33.76
N VAL A 531 -16.17 -0.58 32.54
CA VAL A 531 -17.62 -0.59 32.25
C VAL A 531 -18.30 -1.76 32.96
N HIS A 532 -17.71 -2.96 32.92
CA HIS A 532 -18.27 -4.12 33.60
C HIS A 532 -18.32 -3.93 35.13
N GLY A 533 -17.23 -3.44 35.72
CA GLY A 533 -17.14 -3.15 37.15
C GLY A 533 -18.18 -2.12 37.60
N GLU A 534 -18.32 -1.02 36.86
CA GLU A 534 -19.29 0.02 37.16
C GLU A 534 -20.75 -0.43 37.00
N ILE A 535 -21.05 -1.23 35.97
CA ILE A 535 -22.39 -1.83 35.81
C ILE A 535 -22.71 -2.70 37.02
N VAL A 536 -21.81 -3.60 37.42
CA VAL A 536 -22.02 -4.48 38.58
C VAL A 536 -22.20 -3.66 39.86
N ARG A 537 -21.40 -2.60 40.05
CA ARG A 537 -21.50 -1.70 41.20
C ARG A 537 -22.86 -1.02 41.28
N ARG A 538 -23.33 -0.40 40.19
CA ARG A 538 -24.61 0.32 40.13
C ARG A 538 -25.80 -0.62 40.26
N LEU A 539 -25.75 -1.79 39.63
CA LEU A 539 -26.81 -2.80 39.78
C LEU A 539 -26.87 -3.33 41.22
N ARG A 540 -25.73 -3.51 41.90
CA ARG A 540 -25.72 -3.90 43.32
C ARG A 540 -26.33 -2.82 44.21
N GLN A 541 -26.00 -1.54 43.99
CA GLN A 541 -26.60 -0.42 44.72
C GLN A 541 -28.12 -0.33 44.55
N ALA A 542 -28.62 -0.70 43.38
CA ALA A 542 -30.05 -0.75 43.09
C ALA A 542 -30.73 -2.08 43.52
N TYR A 543 -30.00 -3.00 44.16
CA TYR A 543 -30.45 -4.35 44.54
C TYR A 543 -30.79 -5.31 43.39
N PHE A 544 -30.30 -5.03 42.18
CA PHE A 544 -30.45 -5.86 40.96
C PHE A 544 -29.37 -6.95 40.85
N TYR A 545 -28.29 -6.86 41.63
CA TYR A 545 -27.14 -7.76 41.60
C TYR A 545 -26.81 -8.23 43.03
N ARG A 546 -26.42 -9.49 43.23
CA ARG A 546 -26.16 -10.06 44.57
C ARG A 546 -24.74 -9.81 45.07
#